data_AF-A0A8S1R8V5-F1
#
_entry.id   AF-A0A8S1R8V5-F1
#
_cell.length_a   1.000
_cell.length_b   1.000
_cell.length_c   1.000
_cell.angle_alpha   90.00
_cell.angle_beta   90.00
_cell.angle_gamma   90.00
#
_symmetry.space_group_name_H-M   'P 1'
#
loop_
_entity.id
_entity.type
_entity.pdbx_description
1 polymer ?
#
loop_
_entity_poly.entity_id
_entity_poly.type
_entity_poly.pdbx_seq_one_letter_code
_entity_poly.pdbx_strand_id
1 'polypeptide(L)'
;MGPTQGKELSPQMRDRVLKLFARFDVDGSKSIEKSETIKYWKSNFAKLNTEELFKSVDTDNSGTISEEEWLNFWTSVLRSGHTEEEIADELESIESGSSWVKFENLDKKKG
;
A
#
# COMPACT_ATOMS: atom_id res chain seq x y z
N MET A 1 19.80 19.73 -12.80
CA MET A 1 19.40 18.45 -12.18
C MET A 1 18.41 17.80 -13.14
N GLY A 2 18.73 16.62 -13.67
CA GLY A 2 18.01 16.00 -14.78
C GLY A 2 16.57 15.59 -14.43
N PRO A 3 15.72 15.37 -15.44
CA PRO A 3 14.33 14.95 -15.24
C PRO A 3 14.30 13.62 -14.48
N THR A 4 13.51 13.56 -13.41
CA THR A 4 13.24 12.36 -12.61
C THR A 4 12.43 11.36 -13.42
N GLN A 5 13.06 10.66 -14.36
CA GLN A 5 12.46 9.54 -15.10
C GLN A 5 12.92 8.23 -14.44
N GLY A 6 11.98 7.43 -13.94
CA GLY A 6 12.20 5.99 -13.70
C GLY A 6 12.62 5.54 -12.29
N LYS A 7 12.19 6.22 -11.21
CA LYS A 7 12.28 5.59 -9.88
C LYS A 7 11.21 4.49 -9.78
N GLU A 8 11.69 3.25 -9.75
CA GLU A 8 10.91 2.05 -9.48
C GLU A 8 11.45 1.41 -8.19
N LEU A 9 10.61 0.63 -7.52
CA LEU A 9 11.03 -0.15 -6.36
C LEU A 9 12.12 -1.14 -6.76
N SER A 10 13.16 -1.26 -5.93
CA SER A 10 14.18 -2.28 -6.08
C SER A 10 13.57 -3.69 -6.01
N PRO A 11 14.23 -4.71 -6.56
CA PRO A 11 13.73 -6.09 -6.47
C PRO A 11 13.47 -6.55 -5.03
N GLN A 12 14.29 -6.09 -4.08
CA GLN A 12 14.14 -6.41 -2.66
C GLN A 12 12.90 -5.74 -2.07
N MET A 13 12.65 -4.49 -2.44
CA MET A 13 11.45 -3.77 -1.97
C MET A 13 10.18 -4.33 -2.59
N ARG A 14 10.20 -4.65 -3.89
CA ARG A 14 9.09 -5.34 -4.57
C ARG A 14 8.74 -6.63 -3.85
N ASP A 15 9.72 -7.46 -3.51
CA ASP A 15 9.49 -8.70 -2.75
C ASP A 15 8.85 -8.42 -1.37
N ARG A 16 9.28 -7.39 -0.65
CA ARG A 16 8.63 -7.00 0.63
C ARG A 16 7.19 -6.54 0.46
N VAL A 17 6.96 -5.69 -0.53
CA VAL A 17 5.61 -5.18 -0.87
C VAL A 17 4.69 -6.35 -1.23
N LEU A 18 5.14 -7.29 -2.05
CA LEU A 18 4.39 -8.50 -2.41
C LEU A 18 4.21 -9.47 -1.24
N LYS A 19 5.19 -9.59 -0.35
CA LYS A 19 5.03 -10.37 0.88
C LYS A 19 3.91 -9.83 1.74
N LEU A 20 3.83 -8.51 1.91
CA LEU A 20 2.72 -7.90 2.65
C LEU A 20 1.39 -8.12 1.92
N PHE A 21 1.35 -7.99 0.59
CA PHE A 21 0.17 -8.30 -0.21
C PHE A 21 -0.36 -9.71 0.08
N ALA A 22 0.53 -10.71 0.05
CA ALA A 22 0.19 -12.10 0.35
C ALA A 22 -0.21 -12.35 1.82
N ARG A 23 0.04 -11.42 2.74
CA ARG A 23 -0.51 -11.48 4.11
C ARG A 23 -1.97 -11.07 4.16
N PHE A 24 -2.36 -10.13 3.30
CA PHE A 24 -3.73 -9.67 3.17
C PHE A 24 -4.56 -10.64 2.34
N ASP A 25 -4.03 -11.09 1.20
CA ASP A 25 -4.63 -12.11 0.32
C ASP A 25 -4.49 -13.51 0.94
N VAL A 26 -5.44 -13.86 1.82
CA VAL A 26 -5.42 -15.12 2.58
C VAL A 26 -5.91 -16.27 1.72
N ASP A 27 -6.78 -16.00 0.74
CA ASP A 27 -7.31 -17.03 -0.15
C ASP A 27 -6.42 -17.30 -1.38
N GLY A 28 -5.43 -16.43 -1.64
CA GLY A 28 -4.48 -16.58 -2.74
C GLY A 28 -5.10 -16.21 -4.09
N SER A 29 -6.14 -15.38 -4.09
CA SER A 29 -6.85 -14.93 -5.29
C SER A 29 -6.00 -14.00 -6.16
N LYS A 30 -4.87 -13.50 -5.62
CA LYS A 30 -4.04 -12.43 -6.18
C LYS A 30 -4.74 -11.07 -6.24
N SER A 31 -5.79 -10.91 -5.45
CA SER A 31 -6.54 -9.66 -5.30
C SER A 31 -6.98 -9.51 -3.85
N ILE A 32 -6.64 -8.39 -3.22
CA ILE A 32 -7.09 -8.15 -1.85
C ILE A 32 -8.54 -7.67 -1.88
N GLU A 33 -9.43 -8.41 -1.23
CA GLU A 33 -10.82 -8.03 -1.04
C GLU A 33 -11.04 -7.27 0.28
N LYS A 34 -12.08 -6.42 0.32
CA LYS A 34 -12.47 -5.71 1.55
C LYS A 34 -12.73 -6.65 2.73
N SER A 35 -13.27 -7.82 2.44
CA SER A 35 -13.53 -8.85 3.46
C SER A 35 -12.25 -9.37 4.09
N GLU A 36 -11.17 -9.46 3.33
CA GLU A 36 -9.87 -9.96 3.80
C GLU A 36 -9.16 -8.94 4.67
N THR A 37 -9.17 -7.67 4.28
CA THR A 37 -8.58 -6.58 5.08
C THR A 37 -9.32 -6.39 6.39
N ILE A 38 -10.65 -6.52 6.39
CA ILE A 38 -11.45 -6.52 7.62
C ILE A 38 -11.04 -7.68 8.54
N LYS A 39 -10.85 -8.87 7.97
CA LYS A 39 -10.38 -10.06 8.70
C LYS A 39 -8.93 -9.92 9.15
N TYR A 40 -8.11 -9.13 8.49
CA TYR A 40 -6.72 -8.90 8.87
C TYR A 40 -6.65 -8.03 10.13
N TRP A 41 -7.27 -6.85 10.10
CA TRP A 41 -7.21 -5.90 11.22
C TRP A 41 -8.02 -6.29 12.45
N LYS A 42 -9.13 -7.05 12.29
CA LYS A 42 -10.02 -7.56 13.37
C LYS A 42 -10.32 -6.57 14.51
N SER A 43 -10.27 -5.27 14.23
CA SER A 43 -10.39 -4.18 15.20
C SER A 43 -11.60 -3.32 14.87
N ASN A 44 -12.03 -2.47 15.81
CA ASN A 44 -13.11 -1.51 15.60
C ASN A 44 -12.81 -0.57 14.40
N PHE A 45 -11.53 -0.37 14.09
CA PHE A 45 -11.07 0.45 12.97
C PHE A 45 -10.85 -0.34 11.66
N ALA A 46 -11.12 -1.66 11.64
CA ALA A 46 -10.87 -2.47 10.45
C ALA A 46 -11.65 -2.00 9.22
N LYS A 47 -12.89 -1.54 9.41
CA LYS A 47 -13.70 -0.94 8.33
C LYS A 47 -13.07 0.35 7.82
N LEU A 48 -12.70 1.26 8.71
CA LEU A 48 -12.07 2.54 8.36
C LEU A 48 -10.73 2.31 7.62
N ASN A 49 -9.87 1.44 8.15
CA ASN A 49 -8.60 1.08 7.52
C ASN A 49 -8.82 0.48 6.14
N THR A 50 -9.84 -0.37 5.99
CA THR A 50 -10.21 -0.96 4.70
C THR A 50 -10.67 0.13 3.73
N GLU A 51 -11.53 1.05 4.15
CA GLU A 51 -12.01 2.11 3.26
C GLU A 51 -10.86 3.03 2.79
N GLU A 52 -9.98 3.47 3.69
CA GLU A 52 -8.86 4.34 3.33
C GLU A 52 -7.79 3.61 2.50
N LEU A 53 -7.56 2.32 2.77
CA LEU A 53 -6.72 1.44 1.94
C LEU A 53 -7.23 1.41 0.50
N PHE A 54 -8.50 1.05 0.31
CA PHE A 54 -9.07 0.93 -1.03
C PHE A 54 -9.09 2.28 -1.74
N LYS A 55 -9.51 3.34 -1.06
CA LYS A 55 -9.50 4.68 -1.64
C LYS A 55 -8.11 5.16 -2.08
N SER A 56 -7.05 4.69 -1.43
CA SER A 56 -5.68 5.06 -1.77
C SER A 56 -5.06 4.18 -2.87
N VAL A 57 -5.44 2.90 -2.94
CA VAL A 57 -4.77 1.91 -3.78
C VAL A 57 -5.64 1.40 -4.94
N ASP A 58 -6.95 1.21 -4.73
CA ASP A 58 -7.92 0.78 -5.76
C ASP A 58 -8.24 1.95 -6.69
N THR A 59 -7.32 2.19 -7.63
CA THR A 59 -7.38 3.32 -8.55
C THR A 59 -8.48 3.15 -9.60
N ASP A 60 -8.76 1.90 -9.99
CA ASP A 60 -9.82 1.59 -10.96
C ASP A 60 -11.20 1.53 -10.30
N ASN A 61 -11.28 1.60 -8.96
CA ASN A 61 -12.50 1.41 -8.18
C ASN A 61 -13.18 0.08 -8.48
N SER A 62 -12.37 -0.95 -8.74
CA SER A 62 -12.82 -2.31 -9.04
C SER A 62 -13.48 -2.96 -7.82
N GLY A 63 -13.21 -2.45 -6.61
CA GLY A 63 -13.65 -3.01 -5.35
C GLY A 63 -12.72 -4.09 -4.81
N THR A 64 -11.59 -4.33 -5.49
CA THR A 64 -10.48 -5.22 -5.10
C THR A 64 -9.15 -4.52 -5.38
N ILE A 65 -8.09 -4.86 -4.65
CA ILE A 65 -6.75 -4.34 -4.95
C ILE A 65 -5.95 -5.43 -5.64
N SER A 66 -5.57 -5.18 -6.88
CA SER A 66 -4.73 -6.09 -7.65
C SER A 66 -3.25 -5.96 -7.25
N GLU A 67 -2.45 -6.99 -7.49
CA GLU A 67 -1.00 -6.96 -7.25
C GLU A 67 -0.32 -5.76 -7.96
N GLU A 68 -0.77 -5.44 -9.18
CA GLU A 68 -0.27 -4.31 -9.95
C GLU A 68 -0.61 -2.95 -9.31
N GLU A 69 -1.83 -2.78 -8.82
CA GLU A 69 -2.27 -1.55 -8.15
C GLU A 69 -1.49 -1.34 -6.84
N TRP A 70 -1.28 -2.41 -6.09
CA TRP A 70 -0.47 -2.42 -4.89
C TRP A 70 0.97 -1.98 -5.16
N LEU A 71 1.64 -2.57 -6.17
CA LEU A 71 2.99 -2.19 -6.58
C LEU A 71 3.06 -0.74 -7.08
N ASN A 72 2.06 -0.30 -7.84
CA ASN A 72 1.98 1.05 -8.37
C ASN A 72 1.86 2.09 -7.25
N PHE A 73 1.07 1.81 -6.20
CA PHE A 73 0.95 2.68 -5.04
C PHE A 73 2.31 2.93 -4.38
N TRP A 74 3.03 1.87 -4.00
CA TRP A 74 4.35 2.00 -3.36
C TRP A 74 5.40 2.63 -4.28
N THR A 75 5.31 2.37 -5.59
CA THR A 75 6.14 3.07 -6.59
C THR A 75 5.80 4.56 -6.64
N SER A 76 4.53 4.93 -6.48
CA SER A 76 4.10 6.34 -6.39
C SER A 76 4.64 7.02 -5.13
N VAL A 77 4.61 6.33 -3.98
CA VAL A 77 5.22 6.80 -2.72
C VAL A 77 6.73 7.04 -2.89
N LEU A 78 7.45 6.14 -3.56
CA LEU A 78 8.87 6.34 -3.87
C LEU A 78 9.09 7.55 -4.80
N ARG A 79 8.18 7.77 -5.75
CA ARG A 79 8.25 8.89 -6.72
C ARG A 79 7.86 10.23 -6.11
N SER A 80 7.06 10.25 -5.05
CA SER A 80 6.69 11.48 -4.36
C SER A 80 7.82 12.06 -3.51
N GLY A 81 8.91 11.30 -3.30
CA GLY A 81 10.13 11.75 -2.64
C GLY A 81 10.55 10.90 -1.45
N HIS A 82 9.75 9.92 -1.05
CA HIS A 82 10.12 8.99 0.02
C HIS A 82 11.23 8.03 -0.42
N THR A 83 11.87 7.44 0.58
CA THR A 83 12.90 6.42 0.42
C THR A 83 12.32 5.01 0.58
N GLU A 84 13.03 4.01 0.06
CA GLU A 84 12.66 2.60 0.27
C GLU A 84 12.71 2.22 1.75
N GLU A 85 13.57 2.84 2.56
CA GLU A 85 13.62 2.62 4.01
C GLU A 85 12.35 3.11 4.71
N GLU A 86 11.85 4.30 4.38
CA GLU A 86 10.57 4.80 4.91
C GLU A 86 9.39 3.90 4.50
N ILE A 87 9.40 3.42 3.25
CA ILE A 87 8.40 2.46 2.77
C ILE A 87 8.50 1.16 3.58
N ALA A 88 9.71 0.65 3.84
CA ALA A 88 9.92 -0.58 4.59
C ALA A 88 9.35 -0.51 6.02
N ASP A 89 9.59 0.61 6.71
CA ASP A 89 9.10 0.86 8.07
C ASP A 89 7.56 0.90 8.12
N GLU A 90 6.95 1.54 7.11
CA GLU A 90 5.49 1.58 6.98
C GLU A 90 4.91 0.18 6.70
N LEU A 91 5.52 -0.60 5.79
CA LEU A 91 5.11 -1.98 5.53
C LEU A 91 5.15 -2.84 6.81
N GLU A 92 6.17 -2.68 7.64
CA GLU A 92 6.30 -3.39 8.92
C GLU A 92 5.23 -2.96 9.93
N SER A 93 4.94 -1.65 10.00
CA SER A 93 3.87 -1.12 10.85
C SER A 93 2.51 -1.72 10.50
N ILE A 94 2.22 -1.82 9.20
CA ILE A 94 0.99 -2.46 8.69
C ILE A 94 1.01 -3.96 9.00
N GLU A 95 2.13 -4.65 8.80
CA GLU A 95 2.27 -6.09 9.10
C GLU A 95 2.02 -6.39 10.60
N SER A 96 2.42 -5.46 11.48
CA SER A 96 2.16 -5.57 12.91
C SER A 96 0.70 -5.30 13.31
N GLY A 97 -0.18 -4.98 12.35
CA GLY A 97 -1.60 -4.70 12.58
C GLY A 97 -1.91 -3.25 12.96
N SER A 98 -0.99 -2.31 12.73
CA SER A 98 -1.27 -0.87 12.87
C SER A 98 -2.23 -0.38 11.80
N SER A 99 -2.75 0.84 11.96
CA SER A 99 -3.62 1.50 10.97
C SER A 99 -3.01 1.54 9.57
N TRP A 100 -3.86 1.67 8.54
CA TRP A 100 -3.41 1.89 7.16
C TRP A 100 -2.49 3.12 7.06
N VAL A 101 -1.61 3.06 6.06
CA VAL A 101 -0.51 3.98 5.71
C VAL A 101 -0.74 5.44 6.12
N LYS A 102 0.23 6.02 6.84
CA LYS A 102 0.21 7.41 7.31
C LYS A 102 0.56 8.43 6.21
N PHE A 103 0.96 7.97 5.02
CA PHE A 103 1.20 8.79 3.82
C PHE A 103 -0.08 9.37 3.19
N GLU A 104 -1.27 9.23 3.80
CA GLU A 104 -2.53 9.88 3.40
C GLU A 104 -2.46 11.43 3.21
N ASN A 105 -1.32 12.04 3.51
CA ASN A 105 -1.08 13.47 3.34
C ASN A 105 -0.16 13.81 2.15
N LEU A 106 -0.03 12.92 1.16
CA LEU A 106 0.79 13.13 -0.04
C LEU A 106 0.37 14.32 -0.93
N ASP A 107 -0.68 15.07 -0.58
CA ASP A 107 -1.07 16.33 -1.25
C ASP A 107 -1.17 17.55 -0.30
N LYS A 108 -0.24 17.74 0.64
CA LYS A 108 -0.07 19.04 1.32
C LYS A 108 1.36 19.57 1.25
N LYS A 109 1.87 19.74 0.01
CA LYS A 109 2.97 20.70 -0.24
C LYS A 109 2.99 21.25 -1.67
N LYS A 110 1.86 21.80 -2.12
CA LYS A 110 1.88 22.94 -3.06
C LYS A 110 0.86 23.98 -2.62
N GLY A 111 1.36 25.04 -2.01
CA GLY A 111 0.62 26.19 -1.49
C GLY A 111 1.50 26.94 -0.50
#